data_AF-A0A3B9JAS7-F1
#
_entry.id   AF-A0A3B9JAS7-F1
#
_cell.length_a   1.000
_cell.length_b   1.000
_cell.length_c   1.000
_cell.angle_alpha   90.00
_cell.angle_beta   90.00
_cell.angle_gamma   90.00
#
_symmetry.space_group_name_H-M   'P 1'
#
loop_
_entity.id
_entity.type
_entity.pdbx_description
1 polymer ?
#
loop_
_entity_poly.entity_id
_entity_poly.type
_entity_poly.pdbx_seq_one_letter_code
_entity_poly.pdbx_strand_id
1 'polypeptide(L)'
;MGEKYQAYRSLNYPLPKQSLAWNLYDAELENMGKDGQPEPFSIPEPGDDQLLVRIDSVGVCFSDIKVLKQGSKHPKLYNRDLRIEPTRLGHEVSLTVIKAGKNLQGAYHSGQRLAVQPDIYQQGKSTAYGYTIPGGLIQYHLIGKEVLETDAGACLLPVADDMGYAESSLLEPWGCVMAAYTQRRRLSPKAGGMLWIVGQPGDAMEFTYSNGLAPATIVLTDVPASVKQIATATRARIVERNGLAVSQYEALSQELTDGTGFDDIIVLNPTSASAVGEIARFIARRGTYNLVGTKPLDGLTRVDLGRLHYDYIAFVGTNSLDIAAAYGEARNRCELRAGGTTVFVGAGGPMGQMHVQRALEKPDGPKLVIATEISDDRLQTLNDMFGPLAEQNKRSILFFNPTNSKQSFHDFVMEATQGQGADDVVVSVPVAKLMEEGDTVMKPDGMLVLFAGVPNGTMGMVNLGNVYLSNAQYTGTSGLTIDDQALVMERRVAGTLSPGRSVAAIGGLETAAEAIQSVMESRYPGKVVVFPQLSGLPLMGLKELKERLPEVAAKLGPNLMWTNEAEEALIEKLWQKPE
;
A
#
# COMPACT_ATOMS: atom_id res chain seq x y z
N MET A 1 33.81 5.28 11.10
CA MET A 1 32.91 4.78 12.14
C MET A 1 33.39 5.23 13.50
N GLY A 2 32.58 6.03 14.19
CA GLY A 2 32.80 6.40 15.59
C GLY A 2 32.72 5.20 16.55
N GLU A 3 33.29 5.36 17.75
CA GLU A 3 33.41 4.28 18.74
C GLU A 3 32.03 3.85 19.26
N LYS A 4 31.15 4.81 19.55
CA LYS A 4 29.79 4.52 20.04
C LYS A 4 28.97 3.81 18.97
N TYR A 5 29.03 4.24 17.72
CA TYR A 5 28.34 3.55 16.62
C TYR A 5 28.85 2.11 16.42
N GLN A 6 30.16 1.87 16.52
CA GLN A 6 30.70 0.50 16.47
C GLN A 6 30.22 -0.36 17.62
N ALA A 7 30.22 0.17 18.85
CA ALA A 7 29.68 -0.53 20.01
C ALA A 7 28.17 -0.81 19.84
N TYR A 8 27.40 0.16 19.34
CA TYR A 8 25.98 0.02 19.01
C TYR A 8 25.74 -1.12 18.01
N ARG A 9 26.50 -1.19 16.93
CA ARG A 9 26.36 -2.22 15.88
C ARG A 9 26.82 -3.61 16.34
N SER A 10 27.93 -3.67 17.09
CA SER A 10 28.56 -4.94 17.50
C SER A 10 27.88 -5.59 18.72
N LEU A 11 27.00 -4.87 19.41
CA LEU A 11 26.35 -5.32 20.65
C LEU A 11 27.35 -5.63 21.77
N ASN A 12 28.56 -5.05 21.72
CA ASN A 12 29.61 -5.28 22.71
C ASN A 12 29.42 -4.39 23.97
N TYR A 13 28.31 -4.61 24.66
CA TYR A 13 27.90 -3.88 25.86
C TYR A 13 26.86 -4.69 26.65
N PRO A 14 26.73 -4.50 27.98
CA PRO A 14 25.68 -5.16 28.77
C PRO A 14 24.30 -4.60 28.41
N LEU A 15 23.23 -5.40 28.51
CA LEU A 15 21.87 -4.88 28.32
C LEU A 15 21.48 -3.94 29.49
N PRO A 16 20.72 -2.87 29.22
CA PRO A 16 20.25 -2.00 30.29
C PRO A 16 19.29 -2.75 31.23
N LYS A 17 19.15 -2.27 32.47
CA LYS A 17 18.25 -2.89 33.47
C LYS A 17 16.77 -2.85 33.07
N GLN A 18 16.38 -1.86 32.28
CA GLN A 18 15.00 -1.62 31.87
C GLN A 18 14.93 -1.24 30.39
N SER A 19 13.81 -1.60 29.77
CA SER A 19 13.37 -1.13 28.46
C SER A 19 12.16 -0.22 28.63
N LEU A 20 12.08 0.84 27.85
CA LEU A 20 10.90 1.70 27.77
C LEU A 20 9.98 1.25 26.63
N ALA A 21 8.66 1.45 26.76
CA ALA A 21 7.69 1.23 25.70
C ALA A 21 6.45 2.14 25.80
N TRP A 22 5.80 2.39 24.67
CA TRP A 22 4.49 3.04 24.62
C TRP A 22 3.40 2.03 24.30
N ASN A 23 2.73 1.50 25.32
CA ASN A 23 1.56 0.67 25.10
C ASN A 23 0.32 1.52 24.84
N LEU A 24 -0.69 0.95 24.19
CA LEU A 24 -1.97 1.58 23.91
C LEU A 24 -3.08 0.80 24.60
N TYR A 25 -3.75 1.46 25.54
CA TYR A 25 -4.76 0.85 26.42
C TYR A 25 -6.20 1.01 25.94
N ASP A 26 -6.48 1.99 25.06
CA ASP A 26 -7.72 2.11 24.28
C ASP A 26 -7.55 3.19 23.20
N ALA A 27 -8.63 3.66 22.60
CA ALA A 27 -8.61 4.76 21.63
C ALA A 27 -8.11 6.09 22.25
N GLU A 28 -7.66 7.02 21.41
CA GLU A 28 -7.14 8.36 21.75
C GLU A 28 -5.72 8.39 22.35
N LEU A 29 -5.01 9.50 22.11
CA LEU A 29 -3.61 9.69 22.50
C LEU A 29 -3.39 9.63 24.02
N GLU A 30 -4.40 10.02 24.79
CA GLU A 30 -4.40 10.01 26.26
C GLU A 30 -4.24 8.59 26.84
N ASN A 31 -4.64 7.56 26.08
CA ASN A 31 -4.54 6.15 26.47
C ASN A 31 -3.24 5.49 25.98
N MET A 32 -2.31 6.28 25.44
CA MET A 32 -0.99 5.81 25.02
C MET A 32 0.04 6.09 26.12
N GLY A 33 0.74 5.05 26.55
CA GLY A 33 1.65 5.08 27.70
C GLY A 33 0.91 5.21 29.02
N LYS A 34 1.62 5.65 30.05
CA LYS A 34 1.07 5.90 31.38
C LYS A 34 1.42 7.30 31.82
N ASP A 35 0.41 8.08 32.22
CA ASP A 35 0.56 9.48 32.61
C ASP A 35 1.27 10.34 31.53
N GLY A 36 1.03 10.01 30.25
CA GLY A 36 1.64 10.67 29.10
C GLY A 36 3.14 10.42 28.94
N GLN A 37 3.65 9.31 29.49
CA GLN A 37 5.06 8.91 29.42
C GLN A 37 5.21 7.45 28.95
N PRO A 38 6.36 7.07 28.36
CA PRO A 38 6.67 5.67 28.12
C PRO A 38 6.82 4.91 29.44
N GLU A 39 6.40 3.66 29.43
CA GLU A 39 6.40 2.79 30.59
C GLU A 39 7.70 1.96 30.67
N PRO A 40 8.28 1.76 31.87
CA PRO A 40 9.45 0.91 32.06
C PRO A 40 9.07 -0.57 32.23
N PHE A 41 9.85 -1.45 31.60
CA PHE A 41 9.72 -2.90 31.66
C PHE A 41 11.08 -3.56 31.90
N SER A 42 11.07 -4.76 32.49
CA SER A 42 12.26 -5.61 32.49
C SER A 42 12.50 -6.15 31.09
N ILE A 43 13.76 -6.21 30.67
CA ILE A 43 14.11 -6.85 29.40
C ILE A 43 13.88 -8.36 29.55
N PRO A 44 13.05 -8.99 28.70
CA PRO A 44 12.75 -10.40 28.82
C PRO A 44 13.91 -11.26 28.29
N GLU A 45 14.07 -12.46 28.85
CA GLU A 45 14.90 -13.50 28.25
C GLU A 45 14.09 -14.27 27.18
N PRO A 46 14.65 -14.51 25.98
CA PRO A 46 13.95 -15.27 24.95
C PRO A 46 13.90 -16.75 25.34
N GLY A 47 12.74 -17.39 25.10
CA GLY A 47 12.62 -18.85 25.09
C GLY A 47 13.35 -19.50 23.90
N ASP A 48 13.26 -20.84 23.79
CA ASP A 48 13.97 -21.62 22.76
C ASP A 48 13.55 -21.25 21.32
N ASP A 49 12.31 -20.81 21.13
CA ASP A 49 11.70 -20.44 19.84
C ASP A 49 11.43 -18.92 19.72
N GLN A 50 12.18 -18.09 20.45
CA GLN A 50 12.04 -16.64 20.42
C GLN A 50 13.36 -15.94 20.12
N LEU A 51 13.27 -14.77 19.51
CA LEU A 51 14.37 -13.82 19.38
C LEU A 51 14.17 -12.71 20.40
N LEU A 52 15.22 -12.37 21.14
CA LEU A 52 15.32 -11.05 21.77
C LEU A 52 15.92 -10.09 20.76
N VAL A 53 15.22 -8.99 20.49
CA VAL A 53 15.63 -7.98 19.52
C VAL A 53 15.70 -6.60 20.18
N ARG A 54 16.59 -5.75 19.67
CA ARG A 54 16.62 -4.32 19.93
C ARG A 54 15.93 -3.62 18.78
N ILE A 55 14.96 -2.76 19.06
CA ILE A 55 14.34 -1.94 18.02
C ILE A 55 15.20 -0.72 17.78
N ASP A 56 15.65 -0.55 16.54
CA ASP A 56 16.60 0.51 16.16
C ASP A 56 15.90 1.76 15.63
N SER A 57 14.86 1.57 14.81
CA SER A 57 14.02 2.66 14.32
C SER A 57 12.60 2.21 14.02
N VAL A 58 11.68 3.16 14.11
CA VAL A 58 10.25 2.98 13.83
C VAL A 58 9.76 4.15 12.98
N GLY A 59 9.28 3.87 11.78
CA GLY A 59 8.53 4.85 10.99
C GLY A 59 7.11 5.00 11.52
N VAL A 60 6.61 6.24 11.60
CA VAL A 60 5.23 6.52 12.01
C VAL A 60 4.33 6.62 10.79
N CYS A 61 3.20 5.92 10.81
CA CYS A 61 2.31 5.82 9.67
C CYS A 61 0.86 6.14 10.01
N PHE A 62 0.09 6.50 8.99
CA PHE A 62 -1.34 6.76 9.13
C PHE A 62 -2.12 5.53 9.64
N SER A 63 -1.57 4.33 9.44
CA SER A 63 -2.16 3.10 9.92
C SER A 63 -2.09 3.01 11.47
N ASP A 64 -1.05 3.56 12.12
CA ASP A 64 -0.99 3.70 13.59
C ASP A 64 -2.10 4.65 14.09
N ILE A 65 -2.38 5.73 13.34
CA ILE A 65 -3.45 6.68 13.65
C ILE A 65 -4.83 6.01 13.59
N LYS A 66 -5.05 5.09 12.63
CA LYS A 66 -6.32 4.35 12.54
C LYS A 66 -6.53 3.47 13.77
N VAL A 67 -5.49 2.79 14.24
CA VAL A 67 -5.54 2.00 15.48
C VAL A 67 -5.78 2.92 16.67
N LEU A 68 -5.04 4.02 16.78
CA LEU A 68 -5.19 5.00 17.86
C LEU A 68 -6.62 5.56 17.94
N LYS A 69 -7.24 5.91 16.81
CA LYS A 69 -8.61 6.49 16.80
C LYS A 69 -9.70 5.46 17.09
N GLN A 70 -9.49 4.21 16.73
CA GLN A 70 -10.52 3.17 16.85
C GLN A 70 -10.40 2.36 18.15
N GLY A 71 -9.19 2.24 18.70
CA GLY A 71 -8.91 1.48 19.91
C GLY A 71 -9.52 0.08 19.86
N SER A 72 -10.26 -0.27 20.90
CA SER A 72 -10.93 -1.57 21.03
C SER A 72 -11.98 -1.85 19.95
N LYS A 73 -12.42 -0.84 19.17
CA LYS A 73 -13.36 -0.99 18.05
C LYS A 73 -12.67 -1.33 16.72
N HIS A 74 -11.34 -1.32 16.66
CA HIS A 74 -10.61 -1.56 15.43
C HIS A 74 -10.87 -3.01 14.94
N PRO A 75 -11.23 -3.24 13.65
CA PRO A 75 -11.61 -4.57 13.16
C PRO A 75 -10.55 -5.66 13.33
N LYS A 76 -9.25 -5.31 13.33
CA LYS A 76 -8.16 -6.26 13.59
C LYS A 76 -7.96 -6.59 15.09
N LEU A 77 -8.45 -5.78 16.03
CA LEU A 77 -8.28 -5.97 17.48
C LEU A 77 -9.48 -6.68 18.12
N TYR A 78 -10.12 -7.58 17.37
CA TYR A 78 -11.28 -8.37 17.84
C TYR A 78 -10.92 -9.24 19.05
N ASN A 79 -11.90 -9.47 19.92
CA ASN A 79 -11.79 -10.35 21.10
C ASN A 79 -10.63 -10.01 22.06
N ARG A 80 -10.21 -8.74 22.14
CA ARG A 80 -9.18 -8.26 23.05
C ARG A 80 -9.73 -7.10 23.87
N ASP A 81 -9.49 -7.10 25.18
CA ASP A 81 -9.69 -5.92 26.03
C ASP A 81 -8.34 -5.22 26.18
N LEU A 82 -8.16 -4.07 25.52
CA LEU A 82 -6.91 -3.33 25.52
C LEU A 82 -6.50 -2.80 26.90
N ARG A 83 -7.43 -2.73 27.86
CA ARG A 83 -7.11 -2.31 29.23
C ARG A 83 -6.43 -3.41 30.04
N ILE A 84 -6.60 -4.67 29.61
CA ILE A 84 -6.02 -5.86 30.26
C ILE A 84 -4.82 -6.36 29.45
N GLU A 85 -5.00 -6.44 28.13
CA GLU A 85 -3.98 -6.86 27.16
C GLU A 85 -3.74 -5.71 26.17
N PRO A 86 -2.97 -4.67 26.57
CA PRO A 86 -2.74 -3.54 25.70
C PRO A 86 -1.98 -3.95 24.44
N THR A 87 -2.20 -3.19 23.36
CA THR A 87 -1.36 -3.31 22.16
C THR A 87 -0.21 -2.30 22.21
N ARG A 88 0.63 -2.32 21.18
CA ARG A 88 1.71 -1.35 20.98
C ARG A 88 1.80 -1.02 19.50
N LEU A 89 1.84 0.27 19.18
CA LEU A 89 1.91 0.76 17.81
C LEU A 89 3.34 0.65 17.24
N GLY A 90 3.50 0.98 15.97
CA GLY A 90 4.77 0.94 15.26
C GLY A 90 4.94 -0.35 14.45
N HIS A 91 4.67 -0.27 13.16
CA HIS A 91 4.72 -1.41 12.24
C HIS A 91 5.78 -1.28 11.14
N GLU A 92 6.36 -0.09 10.99
CA GLU A 92 7.47 0.17 10.08
C GLU A 92 8.78 0.08 10.87
N VAL A 93 9.36 -1.12 10.98
CA VAL A 93 10.41 -1.39 11.98
C VAL A 93 11.70 -1.90 11.37
N SER A 94 12.82 -1.34 11.85
CA SER A 94 14.12 -1.98 11.79
C SER A 94 14.56 -2.46 13.18
N LEU A 95 15.18 -3.63 13.23
CA LEU A 95 15.60 -4.26 14.48
C LEU A 95 16.92 -5.01 14.31
N THR A 96 17.59 -5.22 15.43
CA THR A 96 18.82 -6.00 15.54
C THR A 96 18.60 -7.16 16.50
N VAL A 97 18.94 -8.38 16.08
CA VAL A 97 18.89 -9.57 16.94
C VAL A 97 19.96 -9.45 18.03
N ILE A 98 19.52 -9.47 19.29
CA ILE A 98 20.40 -9.51 20.46
C ILE A 98 20.75 -10.96 20.79
N LYS A 99 19.74 -11.82 20.86
CA LYS A 99 19.89 -13.23 21.24
C LYS A 99 18.83 -14.08 20.55
N ALA A 100 19.27 -15.16 19.93
CA ALA A 100 18.39 -16.17 19.36
C ALA A 100 18.21 -17.34 20.34
N GLY A 101 16.96 -17.73 20.55
CA GLY A 101 16.59 -18.97 21.23
C GLY A 101 17.25 -20.18 20.57
N LYS A 102 17.43 -21.25 21.34
CA LYS A 102 18.20 -22.44 20.94
C LYS A 102 17.79 -23.00 19.57
N ASN A 103 16.50 -23.03 19.26
CA ASN A 103 15.98 -23.61 18.03
C ASN A 103 16.09 -22.67 16.82
N LEU A 104 16.38 -21.39 17.05
CA LEU A 104 16.47 -20.35 16.02
C LEU A 104 17.91 -20.02 15.61
N GLN A 105 18.93 -20.53 16.32
CA GLN A 105 20.35 -20.21 16.10
C GLN A 105 20.89 -20.64 14.73
N GLY A 106 20.20 -21.54 14.02
CA GLY A 106 20.56 -21.92 12.65
C GLY A 106 20.17 -20.88 11.60
N ALA A 107 19.16 -20.05 11.88
CA ALA A 107 18.65 -19.03 10.96
C ALA A 107 18.98 -17.60 11.41
N TYR A 108 19.17 -17.40 12.72
CA TYR A 108 19.39 -16.08 13.31
C TYR A 108 20.60 -16.03 14.22
N HIS A 109 21.32 -14.92 14.20
CA HIS A 109 22.50 -14.70 15.03
C HIS A 109 22.54 -13.29 15.64
N SER A 110 23.27 -13.14 16.75
CA SER A 110 23.51 -11.83 17.38
C SER A 110 24.10 -10.83 16.37
N GLY A 111 23.61 -9.59 16.39
CA GLY A 111 24.03 -8.51 15.50
C GLY A 111 23.37 -8.54 14.12
N GLN A 112 22.61 -9.59 13.77
CA GLN A 112 21.86 -9.62 12.52
C GLN A 112 20.78 -8.54 12.52
N ARG A 113 20.73 -7.75 11.45
CA ARG A 113 19.74 -6.69 11.29
C ARG A 113 18.63 -7.15 10.36
N LEU A 114 17.41 -6.83 10.72
CA LEU A 114 16.21 -7.25 10.02
C LEU A 114 15.22 -6.07 9.92
N ALA A 115 14.40 -6.07 8.89
CA ALA A 115 13.18 -5.29 8.79
C ALA A 115 11.96 -6.20 8.95
N VAL A 116 10.85 -5.65 9.45
CA VAL A 116 9.62 -6.42 9.68
C VAL A 116 8.66 -6.25 8.50
N GLN A 117 8.07 -7.36 8.04
CA GLN A 117 6.88 -7.34 7.20
C GLN A 117 5.65 -7.36 8.13
N PRO A 118 4.83 -6.30 8.21
CA PRO A 118 3.80 -6.22 9.24
C PRO A 118 2.46 -6.85 8.86
N ASP A 119 2.15 -7.02 7.57
CA ASP A 119 0.87 -7.61 7.13
C ASP A 119 0.96 -9.14 7.11
N ILE A 120 0.81 -9.72 8.31
CA ILE A 120 1.03 -11.13 8.58
C ILE A 120 -0.28 -11.92 8.41
N TYR A 121 -0.21 -13.09 7.78
CA TYR A 121 -1.32 -14.04 7.72
C TYR A 121 -0.92 -15.36 8.38
N GLN A 122 -1.80 -15.90 9.21
CA GLN A 122 -1.65 -17.22 9.83
C GLN A 122 -2.93 -18.01 9.64
N GLN A 123 -2.83 -19.15 8.96
CA GLN A 123 -3.97 -20.03 8.66
C GLN A 123 -5.08 -19.29 7.90
N GLY A 124 -4.71 -18.42 6.96
CA GLY A 124 -5.63 -17.59 6.18
C GLY A 124 -6.24 -16.40 6.95
N LYS A 125 -5.89 -16.23 8.24
CA LYS A 125 -6.36 -15.13 9.08
C LYS A 125 -5.36 -13.98 9.07
N SER A 126 -5.83 -12.79 8.73
CA SER A 126 -5.03 -11.57 8.83
C SER A 126 -4.75 -11.22 10.28
N THR A 127 -3.47 -11.14 10.64
CA THR A 127 -2.91 -10.49 11.83
C THR A 127 -2.12 -9.25 11.39
N ALA A 128 -1.48 -8.53 12.31
CA ALA A 128 -0.44 -7.56 11.95
C ALA A 128 0.47 -7.21 13.12
N TYR A 129 1.75 -6.99 12.82
CA TYR A 129 2.72 -6.38 13.73
C TYR A 129 2.42 -4.89 13.90
N GLY A 130 2.43 -4.39 15.14
CA GLY A 130 1.91 -3.05 15.48
C GLY A 130 0.38 -2.98 15.65
N TYR A 131 -0.30 -4.13 15.59
CA TYR A 131 -1.76 -4.26 15.72
C TYR A 131 -2.11 -5.38 16.70
N THR A 132 -2.36 -6.59 16.20
CA THR A 132 -2.65 -7.78 17.02
C THR A 132 -1.40 -8.27 17.72
N ILE A 133 -0.25 -8.15 17.04
CA ILE A 133 1.07 -8.43 17.58
C ILE A 133 1.66 -7.09 18.02
N PRO A 134 2.13 -6.94 19.28
CA PRO A 134 2.71 -5.69 19.77
C PRO A 134 3.86 -5.18 18.89
N GLY A 135 3.82 -3.89 18.57
CA GLY A 135 4.72 -3.21 17.62
C GLY A 135 6.06 -2.73 18.17
N GLY A 136 6.71 -1.87 17.39
CA GLY A 136 8.08 -1.41 17.58
C GLY A 136 8.28 -0.21 18.49
N LEU A 137 7.24 0.44 19.03
CA LEU A 137 7.41 1.55 19.98
C LEU A 137 7.85 1.06 21.38
N ILE A 138 8.97 0.34 21.42
CA ILE A 138 9.65 -0.27 22.57
C ILE A 138 11.15 -0.33 22.26
N GLN A 139 12.01 -0.39 23.28
CA GLN A 139 13.46 -0.54 23.06
C GLN A 139 13.89 -1.98 22.80
N TYR A 140 13.37 -2.95 23.55
CA TYR A 140 13.69 -4.37 23.39
C TYR A 140 12.43 -5.22 23.35
N HIS A 141 12.33 -6.14 22.39
CA HIS A 141 11.11 -6.92 22.14
C HIS A 141 11.42 -8.40 21.96
N LEU A 142 10.43 -9.25 22.22
CA LEU A 142 10.49 -10.66 21.83
C LEU A 142 9.75 -10.84 20.50
N ILE A 143 10.38 -11.57 19.58
CA ILE A 143 9.77 -12.01 18.34
C ILE A 143 9.65 -13.54 18.38
N GLY A 144 8.43 -14.05 18.34
CA GLY A 144 8.13 -15.48 18.36
C GLY A 144 7.37 -15.96 17.13
N LYS A 145 6.69 -17.10 17.30
CA LYS A 145 5.91 -17.78 16.25
C LYS A 145 4.90 -16.87 15.53
N GLU A 146 4.40 -15.84 16.19
CA GLU A 146 3.47 -14.87 15.62
C GLU A 146 4.05 -14.07 14.45
N VAL A 147 5.39 -13.97 14.34
CA VAL A 147 6.10 -13.37 13.20
C VAL A 147 6.92 -14.41 12.43
N LEU A 148 7.38 -15.48 13.09
CA LEU A 148 8.28 -16.47 12.51
C LEU A 148 7.55 -17.60 11.75
N GLU A 149 6.34 -17.95 12.17
CA GLU A 149 5.55 -19.06 11.61
C GLU A 149 4.28 -18.50 10.96
N THR A 150 4.39 -18.06 9.71
CA THR A 150 3.27 -17.45 8.96
C THR A 150 3.02 -18.17 7.64
N ASP A 151 1.89 -17.86 7.00
CA ASP A 151 1.53 -18.41 5.69
C ASP A 151 2.58 -18.07 4.61
N ALA A 152 3.37 -17.01 4.80
CA ALA A 152 4.44 -16.57 3.91
C ALA A 152 5.85 -16.94 4.43
N GLY A 153 5.96 -17.74 5.49
CA GLY A 153 7.22 -17.98 6.21
C GLY A 153 7.51 -16.88 7.25
N ALA A 154 8.77 -16.72 7.64
CA ALA A 154 9.12 -15.70 8.63
C ALA A 154 8.99 -14.30 8.03
N CYS A 155 8.23 -13.42 8.69
CA CYS A 155 8.02 -12.02 8.29
C CYS A 155 9.16 -11.09 8.75
N LEU A 156 10.40 -11.57 8.62
CA LEU A 156 11.63 -10.84 8.95
C LEU A 156 12.56 -10.86 7.74
N LEU A 157 12.84 -9.68 7.17
CA LEU A 157 13.71 -9.52 6.02
C LEU A 157 15.11 -9.09 6.47
N PRO A 158 16.18 -9.88 6.21
CA PRO A 158 17.55 -9.43 6.43
C PRO A 158 17.88 -8.19 5.61
N VAL A 159 18.45 -7.17 6.26
CA VAL A 159 18.81 -5.91 5.60
C VAL A 159 20.28 -5.91 5.21
N ALA A 160 20.61 -5.25 4.09
CA ALA A 160 21.99 -5.11 3.61
C ALA A 160 22.88 -4.41 4.66
N ASP A 161 24.16 -4.81 4.74
CA ASP A 161 25.10 -4.35 5.77
C ASP A 161 25.38 -2.84 5.74
N ASP A 162 25.28 -2.21 4.57
CA ASP A 162 25.47 -0.78 4.38
C ASP A 162 24.17 0.03 4.52
N MET A 163 23.03 -0.59 4.82
CA MET A 163 21.76 0.12 4.95
C MET A 163 21.59 0.71 6.36
N GLY A 164 21.12 1.96 6.45
CA GLY A 164 20.80 2.63 7.72
C GLY A 164 19.52 2.08 8.35
N TYR A 165 19.35 2.27 9.65
CA TYR A 165 18.17 1.83 10.39
C TYR A 165 16.92 2.56 9.94
N ALA A 166 16.96 3.90 9.79
CA ALA A 166 15.83 4.67 9.29
C ALA A 166 15.39 4.21 7.90
N GLU A 167 16.33 4.01 6.96
CA GLU A 167 16.02 3.46 5.64
C GLU A 167 15.40 2.07 5.74
N SER A 168 15.90 1.25 6.67
CA SER A 168 15.43 -0.13 6.90
C SER A 168 14.01 -0.18 7.45
N SER A 169 13.66 0.69 8.40
CA SER A 169 12.28 0.80 8.89
C SER A 169 11.31 1.23 7.79
N LEU A 170 11.81 2.02 6.83
CA LEU A 170 11.00 2.53 5.73
C LEU A 170 10.89 1.55 4.54
N LEU A 171 11.47 0.34 4.62
CA LEU A 171 11.24 -0.71 3.61
C LEU A 171 9.75 -1.07 3.50
N GLU A 172 9.01 -1.03 4.60
CA GLU A 172 7.57 -1.30 4.63
C GLU A 172 6.74 -0.27 3.83
N PRO A 173 6.81 1.04 4.08
CA PRO A 173 6.00 1.99 3.33
C PRO A 173 6.45 2.06 1.87
N TRP A 174 7.75 1.94 1.60
CA TRP A 174 8.24 1.79 0.24
C TRP A 174 7.75 0.52 -0.44
N GLY A 175 7.65 -0.58 0.29
CA GLY A 175 7.12 -1.85 -0.20
C GLY A 175 5.65 -1.71 -0.57
N CYS A 176 4.85 -0.97 0.20
CA CYS A 176 3.48 -0.61 -0.20
C CYS A 176 3.47 0.18 -1.52
N VAL A 177 4.38 1.15 -1.68
CA VAL A 177 4.50 1.91 -2.94
C VAL A 177 4.91 1.02 -4.10
N MET A 178 5.84 0.08 -3.91
CA MET A 178 6.22 -0.88 -4.97
C MET A 178 5.08 -1.82 -5.31
N ALA A 179 4.38 -2.33 -4.29
CA ALA A 179 3.25 -3.24 -4.43
C ALA A 179 2.13 -2.65 -5.31
N ALA A 180 1.91 -1.33 -5.24
CA ALA A 180 0.96 -0.62 -6.09
C ALA A 180 1.21 -0.78 -7.60
N TYR A 181 2.43 -1.20 -7.97
CA TYR A 181 2.85 -1.42 -9.36
C TYR A 181 3.12 -2.89 -9.70
N THR A 182 2.76 -3.81 -8.81
CA THR A 182 2.83 -5.26 -9.02
C THR A 182 1.47 -5.83 -9.41
N GLN A 183 1.44 -6.90 -10.20
CA GLN A 183 0.18 -7.49 -10.62
C GLN A 183 -0.43 -8.34 -9.50
N ARG A 184 -1.24 -7.71 -8.65
CA ARG A 184 -1.96 -8.40 -7.56
C ARG A 184 -3.35 -8.87 -7.95
N ARG A 185 -3.91 -8.30 -9.02
CA ARG A 185 -5.21 -8.67 -9.55
C ARG A 185 -5.08 -10.01 -10.25
N ARG A 186 -6.08 -10.87 -10.06
CA ARG A 186 -6.20 -12.06 -10.89
C ARG A 186 -6.68 -11.63 -12.27
N LEU A 187 -5.99 -12.06 -13.31
CA LEU A 187 -6.27 -11.67 -14.70
C LEU A 187 -6.68 -12.85 -15.58
N SER A 188 -7.22 -13.91 -15.00
CA SER A 188 -7.73 -15.08 -15.70
C SER A 188 -8.87 -15.69 -14.89
N PRO A 189 -9.86 -16.36 -15.52
CA PRO A 189 -10.92 -17.04 -14.77
C PRO A 189 -10.36 -18.08 -13.79
N LYS A 190 -11.02 -18.22 -12.64
CA LYS A 190 -10.60 -19.10 -11.55
C LYS A 190 -10.91 -20.54 -11.94
N ALA A 191 -9.87 -21.36 -12.04
CA ALA A 191 -10.04 -22.80 -12.19
C ALA A 191 -10.83 -23.35 -11.00
N GLY A 192 -11.87 -24.13 -11.27
CA GLY A 192 -12.78 -24.64 -10.25
C GLY A 192 -13.68 -23.59 -9.59
N GLY A 193 -13.71 -22.35 -10.07
CA GLY A 193 -14.55 -21.28 -9.53
C GLY A 193 -15.99 -21.29 -10.04
N MET A 194 -16.77 -20.32 -9.57
CA MET A 194 -18.12 -20.01 -10.06
C MET A 194 -18.08 -18.84 -11.06
N LEU A 195 -18.40 -19.10 -12.32
CA LEU A 195 -18.46 -18.11 -13.39
C LEU A 195 -19.91 -17.75 -13.71
N TRP A 196 -20.25 -16.46 -13.73
CA TRP A 196 -21.53 -15.96 -14.24
C TRP A 196 -21.34 -15.23 -15.57
N ILE A 197 -22.07 -15.64 -16.61
CA ILE A 197 -22.07 -14.98 -17.92
C ILE A 197 -23.44 -14.37 -18.17
N VAL A 198 -23.45 -13.06 -18.38
CA VAL A 198 -24.64 -12.24 -18.60
C VAL A 198 -24.63 -11.72 -20.04
N GLY A 199 -25.61 -12.12 -20.83
CA GLY A 199 -25.84 -11.62 -22.18
C GLY A 199 -27.01 -10.62 -22.25
N GLN A 200 -27.53 -10.45 -23.45
CA GLN A 200 -28.71 -9.61 -23.72
C GLN A 200 -29.81 -10.46 -24.35
N PRO A 201 -31.08 -10.30 -23.95
CA PRO A 201 -32.19 -11.00 -24.59
C PRO A 201 -32.20 -10.77 -26.10
N GLY A 202 -32.18 -11.86 -26.87
CA GLY A 202 -32.20 -11.81 -28.34
C GLY A 202 -30.86 -11.47 -29.00
N ASP A 203 -29.76 -11.41 -28.25
CA ASP A 203 -28.43 -11.30 -28.86
C ASP A 203 -28.11 -12.55 -29.69
N ALA A 204 -27.62 -12.33 -30.90
CA ALA A 204 -27.23 -13.36 -31.86
C ALA A 204 -25.74 -13.25 -32.25
N MET A 205 -24.97 -12.47 -31.50
CA MET A 205 -23.54 -12.31 -31.75
C MET A 205 -22.78 -13.62 -31.48
N GLU A 206 -21.84 -13.93 -32.38
CA GLU A 206 -21.02 -15.14 -32.31
C GLU A 206 -19.74 -14.87 -31.54
N PHE A 207 -19.78 -15.11 -30.22
CA PHE A 207 -18.60 -15.00 -29.37
C PHE A 207 -17.76 -16.27 -29.42
N THR A 208 -16.46 -16.09 -29.19
CA THR A 208 -15.48 -17.17 -29.06
C THR A 208 -14.75 -17.05 -27.72
N TYR A 209 -14.05 -18.10 -27.33
CA TYR A 209 -13.17 -18.08 -26.16
C TYR A 209 -11.92 -18.92 -26.49
N SER A 210 -10.81 -18.24 -26.79
CA SER A 210 -9.61 -18.88 -27.35
C SER A 210 -8.73 -19.64 -26.34
N ASN A 211 -8.85 -19.32 -25.05
CA ASN A 211 -8.09 -19.97 -23.98
C ASN A 211 -8.94 -21.08 -23.32
N GLY A 212 -8.38 -22.10 -22.68
CA GLY A 212 -9.24 -23.10 -22.01
C GLY A 212 -10.09 -22.48 -20.89
N LEU A 213 -11.38 -22.83 -20.79
CA LEU A 213 -12.25 -22.41 -19.69
C LEU A 213 -12.48 -23.59 -18.72
N ALA A 214 -12.08 -23.44 -17.45
CA ALA A 214 -12.13 -24.51 -16.45
C ALA A 214 -12.80 -24.16 -15.09
N PRO A 215 -13.92 -23.42 -15.05
CA PRO A 215 -14.69 -23.22 -13.82
C PRO A 215 -15.38 -24.53 -13.38
N ALA A 216 -15.76 -24.62 -12.11
CA ALA A 216 -16.56 -25.76 -11.62
C ALA A 216 -18.04 -25.61 -11.98
N THR A 217 -18.56 -24.37 -12.00
CA THR A 217 -19.94 -24.07 -12.39
C THR A 217 -19.98 -22.82 -13.27
N ILE A 218 -20.81 -22.86 -14.32
CA ILE A 218 -21.11 -21.72 -15.20
C ILE A 218 -22.60 -21.41 -15.08
N VAL A 219 -22.91 -20.17 -14.71
CA VAL A 219 -24.26 -19.61 -14.67
C VAL A 219 -24.47 -18.78 -15.93
N LEU A 220 -25.54 -19.04 -16.67
CA LEU A 220 -25.87 -18.36 -17.92
C LEU A 220 -27.16 -17.56 -17.75
N THR A 221 -27.13 -16.28 -18.11
CA THR A 221 -28.28 -15.38 -18.13
C THR A 221 -28.36 -14.69 -19.47
N ASP A 222 -29.38 -14.99 -20.26
CA ASP A 222 -29.69 -14.35 -21.55
C ASP A 222 -28.50 -14.34 -22.54
N VAL A 223 -27.70 -15.41 -22.54
CA VAL A 223 -26.52 -15.54 -23.41
C VAL A 223 -26.87 -16.03 -24.83
N PRO A 224 -26.11 -15.63 -25.86
CA PRO A 224 -26.31 -16.14 -27.22
C PRO A 224 -25.93 -17.63 -27.35
N ALA A 225 -26.38 -18.26 -28.44
CA ALA A 225 -26.16 -19.68 -28.70
C ALA A 225 -24.66 -20.06 -28.73
N SER A 226 -23.83 -19.18 -29.31
CA SER A 226 -22.36 -19.31 -29.36
C SER A 226 -21.73 -19.52 -27.97
N VAL A 227 -22.17 -18.75 -26.98
CA VAL A 227 -21.67 -18.83 -25.60
C VAL A 227 -22.19 -20.06 -24.88
N LYS A 228 -23.43 -20.47 -25.15
CA LYS A 228 -23.97 -21.74 -24.64
C LYS A 228 -23.16 -22.94 -25.16
N GLN A 229 -22.69 -22.89 -26.41
CA GLN A 229 -21.79 -23.91 -26.96
C GLN A 229 -20.44 -23.92 -26.26
N ILE A 230 -19.83 -22.75 -26.03
CA ILE A 230 -18.58 -22.62 -25.25
C ILE A 230 -18.73 -23.25 -23.86
N ALA A 231 -19.82 -22.90 -23.15
CA ALA A 231 -20.07 -23.39 -21.80
C ALA A 231 -20.26 -24.91 -21.76
N THR A 232 -21.05 -25.47 -22.68
CA THR A 232 -21.33 -26.92 -22.77
C THR A 232 -20.13 -27.75 -23.24
N ALA A 233 -19.15 -27.14 -23.89
CA ALA A 233 -17.88 -27.79 -24.23
C ALA A 233 -16.94 -27.96 -23.02
N THR A 234 -17.24 -27.34 -21.88
CA THR A 234 -16.48 -27.50 -20.63
C THR A 234 -16.96 -28.70 -19.82
N ARG A 235 -16.27 -29.01 -18.72
CA ARG A 235 -16.73 -29.99 -17.71
C ARG A 235 -17.54 -29.36 -16.57
N ALA A 236 -17.86 -28.06 -16.66
CA ALA A 236 -18.53 -27.34 -15.59
C ALA A 236 -20.00 -27.76 -15.45
N ARG A 237 -20.55 -27.65 -14.24
CA ARG A 237 -22.00 -27.68 -14.03
C ARG A 237 -22.62 -26.44 -14.67
N ILE A 238 -23.63 -26.61 -15.52
CA ILE A 238 -24.32 -25.48 -16.18
C ILE A 238 -25.63 -25.16 -15.46
N VAL A 239 -25.83 -23.90 -15.12
CA VAL A 239 -27.07 -23.37 -14.52
C VAL A 239 -27.61 -22.24 -15.40
N GLU A 240 -28.79 -22.42 -15.99
CA GLU A 240 -29.41 -21.41 -16.85
C GLU A 240 -30.53 -20.66 -16.10
N ARG A 241 -30.48 -19.32 -16.14
CA ARG A 241 -31.43 -18.39 -15.51
C ARG A 241 -31.60 -17.16 -16.40
N ASN A 242 -32.53 -17.25 -17.35
CA ASN A 242 -32.83 -16.20 -18.32
C ASN A 242 -33.95 -15.28 -17.84
N GLY A 243 -34.03 -14.06 -18.38
CA GLY A 243 -35.09 -13.09 -18.08
C GLY A 243 -35.04 -12.54 -16.65
N LEU A 244 -33.85 -12.51 -16.04
CA LEU A 244 -33.69 -11.99 -14.68
C LEU A 244 -33.78 -10.46 -14.68
N ALA A 245 -34.60 -9.93 -13.78
CA ALA A 245 -34.55 -8.52 -13.41
C ALA A 245 -33.41 -8.24 -12.42
N VAL A 246 -32.91 -7.00 -12.40
CA VAL A 246 -31.84 -6.56 -11.48
C VAL A 246 -32.16 -6.88 -10.02
N SER A 247 -33.43 -6.76 -9.60
CA SER A 247 -33.88 -7.08 -8.24
C SER A 247 -33.74 -8.56 -7.85
N GLN A 248 -33.46 -9.46 -8.81
CA GLN A 248 -33.31 -10.89 -8.60
C GLN A 248 -31.85 -11.34 -8.51
N TYR A 249 -30.87 -10.47 -8.79
CA TYR A 249 -29.45 -10.83 -8.74
C TYR A 249 -28.97 -11.19 -7.32
N GLU A 250 -29.50 -10.51 -6.29
CA GLU A 250 -29.21 -10.84 -4.90
C GLU A 250 -29.66 -12.26 -4.54
N ALA A 251 -30.89 -12.62 -4.92
CA ALA A 251 -31.42 -13.96 -4.69
C ALA A 251 -30.61 -15.04 -5.44
N LEU A 252 -30.18 -14.74 -6.69
CA LEU A 252 -29.31 -15.62 -7.47
C LEU A 252 -27.96 -15.84 -6.78
N SER A 253 -27.32 -14.76 -6.33
CA SER A 253 -26.05 -14.81 -5.60
C SER A 253 -26.20 -15.61 -4.30
N GLN A 254 -27.28 -15.39 -3.54
CA GLN A 254 -27.55 -16.14 -2.32
C GLN A 254 -27.77 -17.63 -2.57
N GLU A 255 -28.53 -18.00 -3.62
CA GLU A 255 -28.80 -19.40 -3.99
C GLU A 255 -27.53 -20.14 -4.40
N LEU A 256 -26.67 -19.50 -5.20
CA LEU A 256 -25.57 -20.18 -5.89
C LEU A 256 -24.21 -20.02 -5.21
N THR A 257 -24.04 -18.98 -4.40
CA THR A 257 -22.74 -18.60 -3.82
C THR A 257 -22.80 -18.35 -2.32
N ASP A 258 -23.94 -18.63 -1.68
CA ASP A 258 -24.22 -18.31 -0.27
C ASP A 258 -24.00 -16.80 0.04
N GLY A 259 -24.20 -15.94 -0.96
CA GLY A 259 -24.01 -14.50 -0.85
C GLY A 259 -22.55 -14.03 -0.96
N THR A 260 -21.58 -14.93 -1.15
CA THR A 260 -20.15 -14.56 -1.28
C THR A 260 -19.82 -13.89 -2.61
N GLY A 261 -20.66 -14.07 -3.63
CA GLY A 261 -20.46 -13.58 -4.98
C GLY A 261 -19.79 -14.58 -5.92
N PHE A 262 -19.72 -14.23 -7.19
CA PHE A 262 -19.13 -15.02 -8.26
C PHE A 262 -17.63 -14.76 -8.36
N ASP A 263 -16.82 -15.82 -8.48
CA ASP A 263 -15.39 -15.68 -8.71
C ASP A 263 -15.11 -14.92 -10.01
N ASP A 264 -15.93 -15.15 -11.04
CA ASP A 264 -15.81 -14.47 -12.32
C ASP A 264 -17.17 -14.06 -12.84
N ILE A 265 -17.24 -12.89 -13.45
CA ILE A 265 -18.41 -12.42 -14.16
C ILE A 265 -17.99 -11.93 -15.54
N ILE A 266 -18.72 -12.34 -16.57
CA ILE A 266 -18.55 -11.89 -17.95
C ILE A 266 -19.85 -11.22 -18.39
N VAL A 267 -19.79 -9.97 -18.84
CA VAL A 267 -20.95 -9.23 -19.35
C VAL A 267 -20.77 -8.94 -20.84
N LEU A 268 -21.67 -9.47 -21.64
CA LEU A 268 -21.64 -9.44 -23.10
C LEU A 268 -22.52 -8.31 -23.64
N ASN A 269 -21.99 -7.57 -24.60
CA ASN A 269 -22.62 -6.45 -25.29
C ASN A 269 -23.37 -5.48 -24.34
N PRO A 270 -22.75 -5.03 -23.22
CA PRO A 270 -23.43 -4.12 -22.30
C PRO A 270 -23.70 -2.77 -22.97
N THR A 271 -24.89 -2.21 -22.72
CA THR A 271 -25.27 -0.87 -23.17
C THR A 271 -25.66 0.06 -22.02
N SER A 272 -26.08 -0.51 -20.88
CA SER A 272 -26.50 0.26 -19.70
C SER A 272 -25.44 0.25 -18.60
N ALA A 273 -24.94 1.44 -18.26
CA ALA A 273 -24.00 1.65 -17.17
C ALA A 273 -24.60 1.28 -15.81
N SER A 274 -25.90 1.51 -15.63
CA SER A 274 -26.62 1.11 -14.41
C SER A 274 -26.60 -0.41 -14.22
N ALA A 275 -26.95 -1.17 -15.26
CA ALA A 275 -26.93 -2.63 -15.18
C ALA A 275 -25.51 -3.18 -14.93
N VAL A 276 -24.50 -2.62 -15.61
CA VAL A 276 -23.08 -2.98 -15.40
C VAL A 276 -22.66 -2.73 -13.94
N GLY A 277 -23.07 -1.61 -13.34
CA GLY A 277 -22.76 -1.30 -11.94
C GLY A 277 -23.43 -2.27 -10.96
N GLU A 278 -24.69 -2.62 -11.21
CA GLU A 278 -25.44 -3.55 -10.35
C GLU A 278 -24.91 -4.98 -10.41
N ILE A 279 -24.54 -5.47 -11.60
CA ILE A 279 -23.92 -6.80 -11.76
C ILE A 279 -22.55 -6.84 -11.05
N ALA A 280 -21.74 -5.78 -11.17
CA ALA A 280 -20.41 -5.72 -10.57
C ALA A 280 -20.42 -5.88 -9.03
N ARG A 281 -21.54 -5.62 -8.34
CA ARG A 281 -21.69 -5.83 -6.89
C ARG A 281 -21.51 -7.29 -6.48
N PHE A 282 -21.82 -8.23 -7.38
CA PHE A 282 -21.83 -9.66 -7.11
C PHE A 282 -20.50 -10.35 -7.42
N ILE A 283 -19.45 -9.61 -7.76
CA ILE A 283 -18.10 -10.16 -7.85
C ILE A 283 -17.61 -10.60 -6.46
N ALA A 284 -16.92 -11.73 -6.35
CA ALA A 284 -16.30 -12.19 -5.11
C ALA A 284 -14.96 -11.46 -4.85
N ARG A 285 -14.42 -11.61 -3.65
CA ARG A 285 -13.05 -11.16 -3.33
C ARG A 285 -12.04 -11.82 -4.27
N ARG A 286 -11.10 -11.04 -4.83
CA ARG A 286 -10.16 -11.42 -5.90
C ARG A 286 -10.83 -11.89 -7.20
N GLY A 287 -12.07 -11.46 -7.42
CA GLY A 287 -12.87 -11.80 -8.59
C GLY A 287 -12.43 -11.07 -9.86
N THR A 288 -12.87 -11.54 -11.03
CA THR A 288 -12.73 -10.80 -12.30
C THR A 288 -14.08 -10.41 -12.88
N TYR A 289 -14.16 -9.19 -13.41
CA TYR A 289 -15.33 -8.63 -14.08
C TYR A 289 -14.93 -8.26 -15.50
N ASN A 290 -15.31 -9.11 -16.46
CA ASN A 290 -14.95 -9.00 -17.85
C ASN A 290 -16.08 -8.37 -18.67
N LEU A 291 -15.81 -7.22 -19.27
CA LEU A 291 -16.74 -6.52 -20.16
C LEU A 291 -16.35 -6.79 -21.61
N VAL A 292 -17.30 -7.30 -22.41
CA VAL A 292 -17.07 -7.65 -23.82
C VAL A 292 -18.09 -6.93 -24.69
N GLY A 293 -17.66 -6.01 -25.54
CA GLY A 293 -18.58 -5.25 -26.39
C GLY A 293 -17.92 -4.21 -27.28
N THR A 294 -18.68 -3.66 -28.23
CA THR A 294 -18.15 -2.71 -29.24
C THR A 294 -18.81 -1.34 -29.21
N LYS A 295 -19.84 -1.17 -28.38
CA LYS A 295 -20.61 0.08 -28.25
C LYS A 295 -20.36 0.69 -26.88
N PRO A 296 -20.39 2.04 -26.75
CA PRO A 296 -20.28 2.68 -25.44
C PRO A 296 -21.49 2.39 -24.54
N LEU A 297 -21.26 2.48 -23.24
CA LEU A 297 -22.33 2.53 -22.24
C LEU A 297 -23.07 3.88 -22.32
N ASP A 298 -24.31 3.91 -21.84
CA ASP A 298 -25.16 5.10 -21.74
C ASP A 298 -24.71 6.14 -20.69
N GLY A 299 -23.63 5.89 -19.94
CA GLY A 299 -23.08 6.81 -18.96
C GLY A 299 -21.92 6.25 -18.13
N LEU A 300 -21.59 6.95 -17.04
CA LEU A 300 -20.64 6.47 -16.04
C LEU A 300 -21.24 5.34 -15.21
N THR A 301 -20.41 4.38 -14.84
CA THR A 301 -20.82 3.23 -14.05
C THR A 301 -20.53 3.46 -12.58
N ARG A 302 -21.52 3.16 -11.72
CA ARG A 302 -21.37 3.23 -10.27
C ARG A 302 -20.76 1.93 -9.74
N VAL A 303 -19.55 2.00 -9.19
CA VAL A 303 -18.81 0.82 -8.69
C VAL A 303 -18.30 1.04 -7.27
N ASP A 304 -17.97 -0.05 -6.58
CA ASP A 304 -17.38 -0.01 -5.24
C ASP A 304 -15.87 0.23 -5.32
N LEU A 305 -15.45 1.45 -5.00
CA LEU A 305 -14.05 1.87 -5.04
C LEU A 305 -13.23 1.26 -3.90
N GLY A 306 -13.88 0.94 -2.78
CA GLY A 306 -13.22 0.27 -1.66
C GLY A 306 -12.82 -1.15 -2.02
N ARG A 307 -13.72 -1.87 -2.69
CA ARG A 307 -13.47 -3.26 -3.12
C ARG A 307 -12.38 -3.36 -4.20
N LEU A 308 -12.24 -2.37 -5.08
CA LEU A 308 -11.08 -2.29 -5.99
C LEU A 308 -9.75 -2.30 -5.22
N HIS A 309 -9.70 -1.64 -4.06
CA HIS A 309 -8.51 -1.52 -3.24
C HIS A 309 -8.30 -2.70 -2.26
N TYR A 310 -9.32 -3.09 -1.50
CA TYR A 310 -9.20 -4.09 -0.43
C TYR A 310 -9.53 -5.53 -0.87
N ASP A 311 -10.41 -5.69 -1.85
CA ASP A 311 -10.84 -7.01 -2.32
C ASP A 311 -10.06 -7.47 -3.55
N TYR A 312 -9.24 -6.61 -4.17
CA TYR A 312 -8.48 -6.90 -5.39
C TYR A 312 -9.36 -7.39 -6.55
N ILE A 313 -10.56 -6.84 -6.68
CA ILE A 313 -11.42 -7.11 -7.83
C ILE A 313 -10.77 -6.53 -9.09
N ALA A 314 -10.91 -7.22 -10.22
CA ALA A 314 -10.31 -6.81 -11.47
C ALA A 314 -11.38 -6.47 -12.51
N PHE A 315 -11.34 -5.26 -13.05
CA PHE A 315 -12.06 -4.91 -14.26
C PHE A 315 -11.16 -5.17 -15.46
N VAL A 316 -11.62 -6.04 -16.36
CA VAL A 316 -10.93 -6.39 -17.61
C VAL A 316 -11.93 -6.29 -18.76
N GLY A 317 -11.45 -6.12 -19.99
CA GLY A 317 -12.39 -6.04 -21.10
C GLY A 317 -11.77 -6.05 -22.48
N THR A 318 -12.61 -6.31 -23.46
CA THR A 318 -12.23 -6.38 -24.88
C THR A 318 -13.38 -5.97 -25.79
N ASN A 319 -13.02 -5.40 -26.94
CA ASN A 319 -13.94 -5.11 -28.03
C ASN A 319 -13.88 -6.17 -29.16
N SER A 320 -13.14 -7.25 -28.94
CA SER A 320 -13.14 -8.43 -29.79
C SER A 320 -14.31 -9.36 -29.46
N LEU A 321 -14.67 -10.22 -30.42
CA LEU A 321 -15.59 -11.35 -30.20
C LEU A 321 -14.93 -12.50 -29.42
N ASP A 322 -13.60 -12.51 -29.30
CA ASP A 322 -12.89 -13.44 -28.41
C ASP A 322 -12.90 -12.90 -26.98
N ILE A 323 -13.74 -13.50 -26.13
CA ILE A 323 -13.90 -13.14 -24.72
C ILE A 323 -12.57 -13.29 -23.96
N ALA A 324 -11.73 -14.26 -24.35
CA ALA A 324 -10.47 -14.53 -23.69
C ALA A 324 -9.45 -13.40 -23.90
N ALA A 325 -9.60 -12.60 -24.95
CA ALA A 325 -8.69 -11.50 -25.28
C ALA A 325 -8.68 -10.37 -24.23
N ALA A 326 -9.64 -10.33 -23.30
CA ALA A 326 -9.66 -9.38 -22.19
C ALA A 326 -8.62 -9.69 -21.10
N TYR A 327 -8.15 -10.93 -21.02
CA TYR A 327 -7.35 -11.44 -19.89
C TYR A 327 -5.84 -11.34 -20.13
N GLY A 328 -5.07 -11.57 -19.06
CA GLY A 328 -3.60 -11.65 -19.10
C GLY A 328 -2.86 -10.33 -18.95
N GLU A 329 -1.61 -10.42 -18.52
CA GLU A 329 -0.74 -9.28 -18.21
C GLU A 329 -0.33 -8.48 -19.45
N ALA A 330 -0.25 -9.14 -20.62
CA ALA A 330 0.07 -8.47 -21.88
C ALA A 330 -0.93 -7.36 -22.22
N ARG A 331 -2.18 -7.51 -21.79
CA ARG A 331 -3.24 -6.51 -21.97
C ARG A 331 -3.42 -5.62 -20.73
N ASN A 332 -3.35 -6.21 -19.54
CA ASN A 332 -3.70 -5.52 -18.30
C ASN A 332 -2.45 -5.15 -17.51
N ARG A 333 -1.94 -3.93 -17.73
CA ARG A 333 -0.73 -3.44 -17.04
C ARG A 333 -1.00 -3.10 -15.57
N CYS A 334 0.07 -3.06 -14.79
CA CYS A 334 0.10 -2.55 -13.42
C CYS A 334 1.25 -1.55 -13.19
N GLU A 335 2.10 -1.28 -14.18
CA GLU A 335 3.24 -0.35 -14.06
C GLU A 335 2.98 0.96 -14.81
N LEU A 336 3.59 2.06 -14.34
CA LEU A 336 3.58 3.37 -15.00
C LEU A 336 4.04 3.29 -16.46
N ARG A 337 3.40 4.06 -17.34
CA ARG A 337 3.72 4.08 -18.76
C ARG A 337 5.10 4.68 -18.97
N ALA A 338 5.97 3.89 -19.60
CA ALA A 338 7.31 4.35 -19.93
C ALA A 338 7.28 5.58 -20.83
N GLY A 339 7.92 6.67 -20.37
CA GLY A 339 7.95 7.95 -21.07
C GLY A 339 6.60 8.67 -21.21
N GLY A 340 5.55 8.23 -20.52
CA GLY A 340 4.22 8.84 -20.53
C GLY A 340 4.09 10.04 -19.58
N THR A 341 2.83 10.40 -19.30
CA THR A 341 2.46 11.40 -18.28
C THR A 341 1.80 10.74 -17.08
N THR A 342 2.29 11.03 -15.87
CA THR A 342 1.71 10.54 -14.62
C THR A 342 1.24 11.70 -13.74
N VAL A 343 0.01 11.61 -13.24
CA VAL A 343 -0.58 12.56 -12.28
C VAL A 343 -0.64 11.92 -10.90
N PHE A 344 -0.17 12.61 -9.87
CA PHE A 344 -0.25 12.21 -8.48
C PHE A 344 -1.21 13.14 -7.73
N VAL A 345 -2.34 12.58 -7.27
CA VAL A 345 -3.30 13.30 -6.45
C VAL A 345 -2.97 13.08 -4.97
N GLY A 346 -2.70 14.17 -4.26
CA GLY A 346 -2.24 14.12 -2.86
C GLY A 346 -0.76 13.81 -2.73
N ALA A 347 0.06 14.43 -3.58
CA ALA A 347 1.50 14.23 -3.63
C ALA A 347 2.23 14.75 -2.38
N GLY A 348 1.65 15.69 -1.62
CA GLY A 348 2.31 16.33 -0.49
C GLY A 348 2.40 15.48 0.78
N GLY A 349 1.63 14.40 0.88
CA GLY A 349 1.73 13.45 1.99
C GLY A 349 2.87 12.46 1.82
N PRO A 350 3.32 11.76 2.89
CA PRO A 350 4.52 10.93 2.84
C PRO A 350 4.50 9.84 1.75
N MET A 351 3.35 9.18 1.57
CA MET A 351 3.19 8.16 0.53
C MET A 351 3.16 8.77 -0.87
N GLY A 352 2.49 9.92 -1.05
CA GLY A 352 2.48 10.65 -2.32
C GLY A 352 3.88 11.07 -2.76
N GLN A 353 4.72 11.50 -1.81
CA GLN A 353 6.13 11.82 -2.05
C GLN A 353 6.94 10.62 -2.52
N MET A 354 6.75 9.45 -1.88
CA MET A 354 7.41 8.22 -2.29
C MET A 354 6.99 7.80 -3.71
N HIS A 355 5.72 7.96 -4.06
CA HIS A 355 5.21 7.71 -5.41
C HIS A 355 5.83 8.66 -6.46
N VAL A 356 5.90 9.96 -6.18
CA VAL A 356 6.56 10.96 -7.04
C VAL A 356 8.04 10.62 -7.20
N GLN A 357 8.75 10.37 -6.11
CA GLN A 357 10.17 9.99 -6.13
C GLN A 357 10.40 8.74 -6.98
N ARG A 358 9.61 7.67 -6.75
CA ARG A 358 9.71 6.43 -7.53
C ARG A 358 9.59 6.70 -9.03
N ALA A 359 8.64 7.54 -9.42
CA ALA A 359 8.40 7.85 -10.83
C ALA A 359 9.56 8.62 -11.46
N LEU A 360 10.15 9.57 -10.73
CA LEU A 360 11.30 10.35 -11.20
C LEU A 360 12.59 9.51 -11.27
N GLU A 361 12.81 8.59 -10.33
CA GLU A 361 14.00 7.74 -10.23
C GLU A 361 13.91 6.46 -11.09
N LYS A 362 12.72 6.13 -11.65
CA LYS A 362 12.56 5.00 -12.57
C LYS A 362 13.31 5.29 -13.89
N PRO A 363 14.25 4.44 -14.33
CA PRO A 363 15.05 4.69 -15.54
C PRO A 363 14.22 4.97 -16.80
N ASP A 364 13.15 4.21 -16.99
CA ASP A 364 12.13 4.34 -18.04
C ASP A 364 10.81 4.87 -17.47
N GLY A 365 10.86 5.74 -16.45
CA GLY A 365 9.70 6.39 -15.86
C GLY A 365 8.95 7.36 -16.80
N PRO A 366 7.89 8.01 -16.32
CA PRO A 366 7.17 9.04 -17.07
C PRO A 366 8.08 10.21 -17.45
N LYS A 367 7.82 10.87 -18.58
CA LYS A 367 8.52 12.10 -18.99
C LYS A 367 7.94 13.34 -18.31
N LEU A 368 6.64 13.35 -18.09
CA LEU A 368 5.93 14.42 -17.40
C LEU A 368 5.28 13.88 -16.12
N VAL A 369 5.58 14.51 -15.00
CA VAL A 369 4.95 14.25 -13.71
C VAL A 369 4.13 15.48 -13.32
N ILE A 370 2.88 15.29 -12.89
CA ILE A 370 2.05 16.33 -12.31
C ILE A 370 1.78 15.95 -10.86
N ALA A 371 2.17 16.79 -9.91
CA ALA A 371 2.00 16.56 -8.47
C ALA A 371 1.02 17.58 -7.90
N THR A 372 -0.09 17.09 -7.31
CA THR A 372 -1.10 17.98 -6.69
C THR A 372 -1.08 17.94 -5.17
N GLU A 373 -1.27 19.11 -4.56
CA GLU A 373 -1.30 19.29 -3.12
C GLU A 373 -2.11 20.54 -2.76
N ILE A 374 -2.90 20.51 -1.68
CA ILE A 374 -3.81 21.60 -1.29
C ILE A 374 -3.15 22.67 -0.41
N SER A 375 -2.01 22.36 0.21
CA SER A 375 -1.23 23.29 1.03
C SER A 375 -0.07 23.86 0.24
N ASP A 376 0.02 25.19 0.16
CA ASP A 376 1.12 25.86 -0.56
C ASP A 376 2.49 25.59 0.06
N ASP A 377 2.57 25.51 1.39
CA ASP A 377 3.83 25.19 2.08
C ASP A 377 4.30 23.75 1.77
N ARG A 378 3.37 22.80 1.68
CA ARG A 378 3.68 21.42 1.27
C ARG A 378 4.02 21.34 -0.21
N LEU A 379 3.30 22.08 -1.06
CA LEU A 379 3.59 22.15 -2.49
C LEU A 379 4.98 22.75 -2.75
N GLN A 380 5.37 23.79 -2.01
CA GLN A 380 6.72 24.35 -2.07
C GLN A 380 7.76 23.32 -1.61
N THR A 381 7.48 22.57 -0.55
CA THR A 381 8.37 21.49 -0.11
C THR A 381 8.55 20.42 -1.19
N LEU A 382 7.47 20.02 -1.88
CA LEU A 382 7.57 19.10 -3.02
C LEU A 382 8.47 19.66 -4.12
N ASN A 383 8.33 20.95 -4.43
CA ASN A 383 9.16 21.61 -5.42
C ASN A 383 10.65 21.61 -5.03
N ASP A 384 10.95 21.97 -3.78
CA ASP A 384 12.32 21.99 -3.25
C ASP A 384 12.97 20.60 -3.26
N MET A 385 12.18 19.53 -3.06
CA MET A 385 12.66 18.15 -3.04
C MET A 385 12.77 17.53 -4.44
N PHE A 386 11.76 17.74 -5.28
CA PHE A 386 11.57 16.97 -6.52
C PHE A 386 11.84 17.75 -7.80
N GLY A 387 11.89 19.08 -7.77
CA GLY A 387 12.36 19.89 -8.91
C GLY A 387 13.77 19.49 -9.33
N PRO A 388 14.78 19.57 -8.44
CA PRO A 388 16.16 19.15 -8.75
C PRO A 388 16.27 17.67 -9.14
N LEU A 389 15.49 16.79 -8.52
CA LEU A 389 15.48 15.36 -8.85
C LEU A 389 14.93 15.09 -10.25
N ALA A 390 13.88 15.82 -10.66
CA ALA A 390 13.33 15.73 -11.99
C ALA A 390 14.34 16.22 -13.04
N GLU A 391 15.01 17.34 -12.80
CA GLU A 391 16.08 17.85 -13.66
C GLU A 391 17.22 16.84 -13.81
N GLN A 392 17.70 16.28 -12.69
CA GLN A 392 18.75 15.25 -12.68
C GLN A 392 18.38 14.04 -13.54
N ASN A 393 17.11 13.62 -13.49
CA ASN A 393 16.60 12.47 -14.25
C ASN A 393 16.01 12.84 -15.62
N LYS A 394 16.21 14.09 -16.08
CA LYS A 394 15.73 14.60 -17.38
C LYS A 394 14.21 14.46 -17.55
N ARG A 395 13.46 14.75 -16.49
CA ARG A 395 11.99 14.72 -16.43
C ARG A 395 11.45 16.14 -16.25
N SER A 396 10.23 16.36 -16.70
CA SER A 396 9.45 17.56 -16.36
C SER A 396 8.53 17.24 -15.20
N ILE A 397 8.47 18.13 -14.20
CA ILE A 397 7.51 18.06 -13.10
C ILE A 397 6.73 19.37 -13.01
N LEU A 398 5.42 19.27 -12.84
CA LEU A 398 4.51 20.39 -12.61
C LEU A 398 3.84 20.23 -11.25
N PHE A 399 3.70 21.34 -10.53
CA PHE A 399 3.08 21.38 -9.22
C PHE A 399 1.77 22.18 -9.30
N PHE A 400 0.70 21.65 -8.71
CA PHE A 400 -0.61 22.27 -8.80
C PHE A 400 -1.37 22.23 -7.47
N ASN A 401 -1.84 23.39 -7.01
CA ASN A 401 -2.76 23.47 -5.89
C ASN A 401 -4.19 23.74 -6.40
N PRO A 402 -5.13 22.77 -6.28
CA PRO A 402 -6.49 22.93 -6.78
C PRO A 402 -7.32 23.93 -5.97
N THR A 403 -6.89 24.31 -4.76
CA THR A 403 -7.68 25.17 -3.85
C THR A 403 -7.36 26.65 -3.99
N ASN A 404 -6.19 27.02 -4.52
CA ASN A 404 -5.79 28.41 -4.74
C ASN A 404 -5.79 28.81 -6.23
N SER A 405 -6.02 27.85 -7.13
CA SER A 405 -6.09 28.07 -8.57
C SER A 405 -7.48 28.51 -9.03
N LYS A 406 -7.53 29.37 -10.05
CA LYS A 406 -8.77 29.68 -10.79
C LYS A 406 -9.08 28.65 -11.88
N GLN A 407 -8.05 27.93 -12.33
CA GLN A 407 -8.16 26.86 -13.31
C GLN A 407 -8.57 25.57 -12.57
N SER A 408 -9.47 24.79 -13.14
CA SER A 408 -9.83 23.48 -12.57
C SER A 408 -8.66 22.50 -12.69
N PHE A 409 -8.62 21.49 -11.83
CA PHE A 409 -7.62 20.42 -11.94
C PHE A 409 -7.68 19.71 -13.29
N HIS A 410 -8.90 19.44 -13.78
CA HIS A 410 -9.11 18.86 -15.11
C HIS A 410 -8.49 19.73 -16.22
N ASP A 411 -8.80 21.03 -16.25
CA ASP A 411 -8.32 21.93 -17.30
C ASP A 411 -6.79 22.09 -17.23
N PHE A 412 -6.22 22.10 -16.04
CA PHE A 412 -4.76 22.14 -15.84
C PHE A 412 -4.09 20.91 -16.43
N VAL A 413 -4.61 19.70 -16.14
CA VAL A 413 -4.04 18.46 -16.70
C VAL A 413 -4.23 18.41 -18.22
N MET A 414 -5.39 18.82 -18.74
CA MET A 414 -5.63 18.87 -20.18
C MET A 414 -4.70 19.86 -20.87
N GLU A 415 -4.48 21.04 -20.32
CA GLU A 415 -3.52 22.00 -20.86
C GLU A 415 -2.10 21.43 -20.87
N ALA A 416 -1.64 20.87 -19.74
CA ALA A 416 -0.31 20.27 -19.59
C ALA A 416 -0.10 19.06 -20.52
N THR A 417 -1.18 18.38 -20.92
CA THR A 417 -1.15 17.19 -21.81
C THR A 417 -1.62 17.48 -23.22
N GLN A 418 -1.82 18.75 -23.59
CA GLN A 418 -2.30 19.16 -24.92
C GLN A 418 -3.63 18.48 -25.31
N GLY A 419 -4.52 18.31 -24.34
CA GLY A 419 -5.84 17.70 -24.48
C GLY A 419 -5.84 16.18 -24.55
N GLN A 420 -4.70 15.50 -24.35
CA GLN A 420 -4.63 14.04 -24.41
C GLN A 420 -5.06 13.35 -23.11
N GLY A 421 -4.87 13.99 -21.96
CA GLY A 421 -4.96 13.35 -20.65
C GLY A 421 -3.69 12.58 -20.27
N ALA A 422 -3.68 12.09 -19.04
CA ALA A 422 -2.55 11.37 -18.46
C ALA A 422 -2.57 9.87 -18.81
N ASP A 423 -1.39 9.28 -19.02
CA ASP A 423 -1.28 7.83 -19.13
C ASP A 423 -1.59 7.15 -17.79
N ASP A 424 -1.22 7.81 -16.69
CA ASP A 424 -1.36 7.29 -15.32
C ASP A 424 -1.90 8.35 -14.37
N VAL A 425 -2.79 7.92 -13.47
CA VAL A 425 -3.27 8.74 -12.35
C VAL A 425 -3.17 7.91 -11.08
N VAL A 426 -2.46 8.42 -10.08
CA VAL A 426 -2.26 7.75 -8.78
C VAL A 426 -2.88 8.61 -7.68
N VAL A 427 -3.90 8.07 -7.02
CA VAL A 427 -4.65 8.77 -5.96
C VAL A 427 -4.17 8.28 -4.60
N SER A 428 -3.42 9.14 -3.91
CA SER A 428 -2.82 8.87 -2.60
C SER A 428 -3.65 9.40 -1.43
N VAL A 429 -4.91 9.75 -1.69
CA VAL A 429 -5.86 10.30 -0.70
C VAL A 429 -7.17 9.51 -0.69
N PRO A 430 -7.70 9.13 0.48
CA PRO A 430 -8.86 8.25 0.58
C PRO A 430 -10.18 9.03 0.43
N VAL A 431 -10.37 9.68 -0.73
CA VAL A 431 -11.56 10.49 -1.03
C VAL A 431 -12.15 10.05 -2.36
N ALA A 432 -13.34 9.43 -2.32
CA ALA A 432 -14.03 8.91 -3.50
C ALA A 432 -14.17 9.97 -4.61
N LYS A 433 -14.46 11.22 -4.26
CA LYS A 433 -14.62 12.28 -5.27
C LYS A 433 -13.32 12.59 -6.03
N LEU A 434 -12.17 12.48 -5.39
CA LEU A 434 -10.86 12.63 -6.03
C LEU A 434 -10.50 11.40 -6.88
N MET A 435 -11.00 10.22 -6.51
CA MET A 435 -10.89 9.02 -7.35
C MET A 435 -11.70 9.16 -8.63
N GLU A 436 -12.95 9.64 -8.54
CA GLU A 436 -13.77 9.97 -9.72
C GLU A 436 -13.12 11.06 -10.57
N GLU A 437 -12.59 12.12 -9.95
CA GLU A 437 -11.93 13.20 -10.67
C GLU A 437 -10.66 12.70 -11.40
N GLY A 438 -9.91 11.78 -10.79
CA GLY A 438 -8.79 11.10 -11.41
C GLY A 438 -9.17 10.33 -12.69
N ASP A 439 -10.38 9.77 -12.74
CA ASP A 439 -10.93 9.12 -13.95
C ASP A 439 -11.17 10.12 -15.10
N THR A 440 -11.43 11.39 -14.81
CA THR A 440 -11.73 12.38 -15.85
C THR A 440 -10.48 12.91 -16.55
N VAL A 441 -9.30 12.74 -15.96
CA VAL A 441 -8.04 13.28 -16.48
C VAL A 441 -7.13 12.24 -17.15
N MET A 442 -7.56 10.98 -17.23
CA MET A 442 -6.81 9.92 -17.91
C MET A 442 -7.04 9.93 -19.42
N LYS A 443 -6.07 9.37 -20.17
CA LYS A 443 -6.30 8.90 -21.54
C LYS A 443 -7.36 7.80 -21.56
N PRO A 444 -8.03 7.57 -22.71
CA PRO A 444 -8.97 6.45 -22.84
C PRO A 444 -8.36 5.07 -22.52
N ASP A 445 -7.06 4.87 -22.70
CA ASP A 445 -6.31 3.64 -22.35
C ASP A 445 -5.46 3.78 -21.07
N GLY A 446 -5.75 4.81 -20.26
CA GLY A 446 -4.99 5.17 -19.07
C GLY A 446 -5.20 4.20 -17.88
N MET A 447 -4.38 4.38 -16.84
CA MET A 447 -4.50 3.61 -15.60
C MET A 447 -4.76 4.52 -14.40
N LEU A 448 -5.81 4.20 -13.64
CA LEU A 448 -6.09 4.80 -12.33
C LEU A 448 -5.66 3.85 -11.22
N VAL A 449 -4.80 4.34 -10.32
CA VAL A 449 -4.31 3.62 -9.15
C VAL A 449 -4.92 4.25 -7.89
N LEU A 450 -5.80 3.50 -7.24
CA LEU A 450 -6.40 3.85 -5.96
C LEU A 450 -5.47 3.36 -4.84
N PHE A 451 -4.41 4.15 -4.57
CA PHE A 451 -3.41 3.79 -3.57
C PHE A 451 -3.93 3.96 -2.14
N ALA A 452 -4.64 5.05 -1.86
CA ALA A 452 -5.28 5.24 -0.56
C ALA A 452 -6.72 4.73 -0.58
N GLY A 453 -6.99 3.61 0.08
CA GLY A 453 -8.31 2.97 0.10
C GLY A 453 -9.39 3.77 0.83
N VAL A 454 -10.61 3.74 0.29
CA VAL A 454 -11.86 4.10 0.97
C VAL A 454 -12.55 2.84 1.49
N PRO A 455 -13.41 2.91 2.53
CA PRO A 455 -14.09 1.72 3.04
C PRO A 455 -14.87 0.95 1.96
N ASN A 456 -14.87 -0.39 2.04
CA ASN A 456 -15.75 -1.22 1.21
C ASN A 456 -17.20 -0.73 1.36
N GLY A 457 -17.93 -0.68 0.23
CA GLY A 457 -19.25 -0.07 0.13
C GLY A 457 -19.24 1.41 -0.25
N THR A 458 -18.07 2.05 -0.34
CA THR A 458 -17.95 3.42 -0.86
C THR A 458 -18.02 3.41 -2.38
N MET A 459 -19.17 3.85 -2.88
CA MET A 459 -19.47 3.85 -4.31
C MET A 459 -18.95 5.12 -5.00
N GLY A 460 -18.47 4.99 -6.23
CA GLY A 460 -18.10 6.12 -7.10
C GLY A 460 -18.42 5.87 -8.56
N MET A 461 -18.48 6.95 -9.34
CA MET A 461 -18.78 6.93 -10.78
C MET A 461 -17.49 6.89 -11.61
N VAL A 462 -17.33 5.88 -12.46
CA VAL A 462 -16.16 5.71 -13.35
C VAL A 462 -16.56 5.26 -14.76
N ASN A 463 -15.71 5.51 -15.74
CA ASN A 463 -15.94 5.14 -17.14
C ASN A 463 -15.52 3.69 -17.45
N LEU A 464 -16.32 2.70 -17.02
CA LEU A 464 -16.08 1.30 -17.40
C LEU A 464 -16.25 1.01 -18.91
N GLY A 465 -16.83 1.93 -19.68
CA GLY A 465 -16.84 1.85 -21.14
C GLY A 465 -15.43 1.74 -21.72
N ASN A 466 -14.51 2.54 -21.18
CA ASN A 466 -13.12 2.55 -21.63
C ASN A 466 -12.36 1.27 -21.29
N VAL A 467 -12.80 0.46 -20.30
CA VAL A 467 -12.15 -0.82 -19.97
C VAL A 467 -12.17 -1.77 -21.15
N TYR A 468 -13.30 -1.87 -21.88
CA TYR A 468 -13.41 -2.79 -23.00
C TYR A 468 -13.21 -2.13 -24.36
N LEU A 469 -13.54 -0.85 -24.51
CA LEU A 469 -13.34 -0.11 -25.76
C LEU A 469 -11.88 0.30 -26.00
N SER A 470 -11.20 0.70 -24.92
CA SER A 470 -9.89 1.38 -24.99
C SER A 470 -8.83 0.75 -24.09
N ASN A 471 -9.19 -0.26 -23.29
CA ASN A 471 -8.32 -0.95 -22.34
C ASN A 471 -7.86 -0.09 -21.14
N ALA A 472 -8.70 0.85 -20.68
CA ALA A 472 -8.48 1.54 -19.40
C ALA A 472 -8.33 0.55 -18.23
N GLN A 473 -7.48 0.90 -17.27
CA GLN A 473 -7.16 0.06 -16.12
C GLN A 473 -7.54 0.76 -14.81
N TYR A 474 -8.31 0.08 -13.97
CA TYR A 474 -8.58 0.50 -12.59
C TYR A 474 -7.90 -0.49 -11.66
N THR A 475 -7.06 0.04 -10.78
CA THR A 475 -6.23 -0.77 -9.88
C THR A 475 -6.29 -0.20 -8.47
N GLY A 476 -6.13 -1.06 -7.49
CA GLY A 476 -5.96 -0.68 -6.09
C GLY A 476 -5.13 -1.75 -5.41
N THR A 477 -4.31 -1.34 -4.44
CA THR A 477 -3.43 -2.24 -3.70
C THR A 477 -3.40 -1.85 -2.24
N SER A 478 -3.57 -2.83 -1.36
CA SER A 478 -3.46 -2.65 0.09
C SER A 478 -2.29 -3.48 0.64
N GLY A 479 -1.50 -2.90 1.54
CA GLY A 479 -0.35 -3.59 2.14
C GLY A 479 0.70 -4.04 1.13
N LEU A 480 1.52 -5.01 1.55
CA LEU A 480 2.70 -5.45 0.82
C LEU A 480 3.04 -6.92 1.15
N THR A 481 3.84 -7.56 0.30
CA THR A 481 4.52 -8.84 0.60
C THR A 481 5.95 -8.57 1.07
N ILE A 482 6.61 -9.60 1.62
CA ILE A 482 8.04 -9.51 1.96
C ILE A 482 8.92 -9.30 0.71
N ASP A 483 8.50 -9.84 -0.44
CA ASP A 483 9.18 -9.65 -1.72
C ASP A 483 9.14 -8.19 -2.18
N ASP A 484 8.05 -7.46 -1.89
CA ASP A 484 7.98 -6.02 -2.18
C ASP A 484 9.01 -5.23 -1.36
N GLN A 485 9.25 -5.61 -0.09
CA GLN A 485 10.32 -5.00 0.72
C GLN A 485 11.71 -5.37 0.20
N ALA A 486 11.89 -6.63 -0.20
CA ALA A 486 13.13 -7.10 -0.80
C ALA A 486 13.46 -6.31 -2.07
N LEU A 487 12.47 -6.04 -2.93
CA LEU A 487 12.63 -5.21 -4.13
C LEU A 487 13.08 -3.77 -3.79
N VAL A 488 12.55 -3.17 -2.71
CA VAL A 488 13.00 -1.85 -2.26
C VAL A 488 14.48 -1.89 -1.86
N MET A 489 14.86 -2.91 -1.09
CA MET A 489 16.25 -3.11 -0.67
C MET A 489 17.16 -3.33 -1.89
N GLU A 490 16.78 -4.19 -2.83
CA GLU A 490 17.53 -4.42 -4.08
C GLU A 490 17.73 -3.11 -4.86
N ARG A 491 16.68 -2.31 -5.01
CA ARG A 491 16.76 -1.02 -5.69
C ARG A 491 17.65 -0.03 -4.96
N ARG A 492 17.66 -0.04 -3.63
CA ARG A 492 18.55 0.78 -2.80
C ARG A 492 20.00 0.33 -2.92
N VAL A 493 20.29 -0.97 -2.92
CA VAL A 493 21.64 -1.50 -3.14
C VAL A 493 22.12 -1.16 -4.55
N ALA A 494 21.24 -1.22 -5.56
CA ALA A 494 21.54 -0.84 -6.93
C ALA A 494 21.66 0.68 -7.15
N GLY A 495 21.37 1.51 -6.15
CA GLY A 495 21.39 2.97 -6.26
C GLY A 495 20.28 3.57 -7.14
N THR A 496 19.22 2.80 -7.41
CA THR A 496 18.05 3.22 -8.23
C THR A 496 16.87 3.72 -7.41
N LEU A 497 17.05 3.76 -6.08
CA LEU A 497 16.09 4.30 -5.12
C LEU A 497 16.85 4.74 -3.86
N SER A 498 16.46 5.89 -3.31
CA SER A 498 16.99 6.38 -2.02
C SER A 498 15.89 6.47 -0.97
N PRO A 499 15.65 5.41 -0.15
CA PRO A 499 14.58 5.40 0.85
C PRO A 499 14.68 6.54 1.86
N GLY A 500 15.90 6.93 2.26
CA GLY A 500 16.16 8.00 3.21
C GLY A 500 15.65 9.39 2.78
N ARG A 501 15.39 9.64 1.48
CA ARG A 501 14.83 10.91 1.00
C ARG A 501 13.44 11.21 1.56
N SER A 502 12.68 10.17 1.91
CA SER A 502 11.35 10.33 2.48
C SER A 502 11.34 10.74 3.96
N VAL A 503 12.48 10.67 4.67
CA VAL A 503 12.58 11.10 6.07
C VAL A 503 12.45 12.62 6.14
N ALA A 504 11.51 13.12 6.94
CA ALA A 504 11.28 14.55 7.14
C ALA A 504 11.49 15.00 8.59
N ALA A 505 11.35 14.10 9.55
CA ALA A 505 11.56 14.39 10.96
C ALA A 505 12.07 13.16 11.71
N ILE A 506 12.80 13.42 12.80
CA ILE A 506 13.34 12.39 13.69
C ILE A 506 12.99 12.70 15.15
N GLY A 507 12.89 11.66 15.98
CA GLY A 507 12.62 11.79 17.41
C GLY A 507 13.12 10.57 18.20
N GLY A 508 13.26 10.71 19.52
CA GLY A 508 13.55 9.61 20.44
C GLY A 508 12.28 8.88 20.86
N LEU A 509 12.41 7.79 21.63
CA LEU A 509 11.24 7.04 22.10
C LEU A 509 10.29 7.92 22.91
N GLU A 510 10.82 8.83 23.73
CA GLU A 510 10.06 9.73 24.59
C GLU A 510 9.11 10.63 23.82
N THR A 511 9.35 10.83 22.52
CA THR A 511 8.53 11.68 21.67
C THR A 511 7.56 10.89 20.79
N ALA A 512 7.38 9.59 20.99
CA ALA A 512 6.57 8.76 20.10
C ALA A 512 5.09 9.19 20.02
N ALA A 513 4.48 9.56 21.15
CA ALA A 513 3.13 10.12 21.16
C ALA A 513 3.04 11.44 20.38
N GLU A 514 4.01 12.34 20.57
CA GLU A 514 4.13 13.58 19.81
C GLU A 514 4.35 13.32 18.31
N ALA A 515 5.13 12.30 17.97
CA ALA A 515 5.39 11.90 16.59
C ALA A 515 4.10 11.47 15.90
N ILE A 516 3.26 10.65 16.56
CA ILE A 516 1.94 10.27 16.04
C ILE A 516 1.04 11.49 15.87
N GLN A 517 1.00 12.37 16.88
CA GLN A 517 0.25 13.62 16.81
C GLN A 517 0.71 14.50 15.63
N SER A 518 2.02 14.59 15.38
CA SER A 518 2.58 15.38 14.28
C SER A 518 2.14 14.86 12.90
N VAL A 519 1.95 13.53 12.75
CA VAL A 519 1.41 12.94 11.52
C VAL A 519 -0.09 13.22 11.40
N MET A 520 -0.85 13.18 12.51
CA MET A 520 -2.28 13.57 12.51
C MET A 520 -2.48 15.02 12.09
N GLU A 521 -1.58 15.91 12.50
CA GLU A 521 -1.58 17.34 12.20
C GLU A 521 -0.92 17.67 10.86
N SER A 522 -0.36 16.68 10.16
CA SER A 522 0.44 16.89 8.93
C SER A 522 1.57 17.90 9.11
N ARG A 523 2.19 17.94 10.30
CA ARG A 523 3.22 18.93 10.68
C ARG A 523 4.49 18.79 9.86
N TYR A 524 4.87 17.55 9.54
CA TYR A 524 6.02 17.25 8.71
C TYR A 524 5.59 16.71 7.35
N PRO A 525 6.25 17.13 6.26
CA PRO A 525 5.82 16.81 4.90
C PRO A 525 6.10 15.35 4.49
N GLY A 526 7.05 14.68 5.14
CA GLY A 526 7.43 13.29 4.85
C GLY A 526 7.32 12.37 6.07
N LYS A 527 8.10 11.29 6.08
CA LYS A 527 8.12 10.28 7.14
C LYS A 527 8.75 10.82 8.42
N VAL A 528 8.08 10.56 9.54
CA VAL A 528 8.61 10.77 10.89
C VAL A 528 9.21 9.45 11.35
N VAL A 529 10.48 9.47 11.78
CA VAL A 529 11.19 8.28 12.27
C VAL A 529 11.55 8.44 13.74
N VAL A 530 11.11 7.50 14.56
CA VAL A 530 11.46 7.40 15.98
C VAL A 530 12.65 6.45 16.13
N PHE A 531 13.66 6.83 16.90
CA PHE A 531 14.82 6.00 17.24
C PHE A 531 14.74 5.56 18.71
N PRO A 532 14.24 4.35 19.02
CA PRO A 532 13.94 3.97 20.40
C PRO A 532 15.15 3.97 21.35
N GLN A 533 16.36 3.80 20.82
CA GLN A 533 17.59 3.72 21.61
C GLN A 533 18.22 5.09 21.91
N LEU A 534 17.68 6.19 21.36
CA LEU A 534 18.25 7.52 21.48
C LEU A 534 17.42 8.37 22.44
N SER A 535 17.74 8.26 23.73
CA SER A 535 17.09 9.05 24.77
C SER A 535 17.47 10.53 24.68
N GLY A 536 16.51 11.41 24.98
CA GLY A 536 16.70 12.86 24.95
C GLY A 536 16.75 13.47 23.55
N LEU A 537 16.43 12.71 22.49
CA LEU A 537 16.23 13.22 21.14
C LEU A 537 14.82 13.84 21.01
N PRO A 538 14.68 15.18 20.95
CA PRO A 538 13.40 15.83 20.74
C PRO A 538 12.87 15.57 19.33
N LEU A 539 11.55 15.62 19.14
CA LEU A 539 10.95 15.58 17.82
C LEU A 539 11.32 16.86 17.06
N MET A 540 11.89 16.71 15.87
CA MET A 540 12.26 17.84 15.03
C MET A 540 12.33 17.47 13.55
N GLY A 541 12.05 18.45 12.69
CA GLY A 541 12.24 18.34 11.25
C GLY A 541 13.72 18.43 10.85
N LEU A 542 14.08 17.85 9.70
CA LEU A 542 15.48 17.86 9.24
C LEU A 542 16.04 19.28 9.00
N LYS A 543 15.17 20.27 8.72
CA LYS A 543 15.55 21.69 8.60
C LYS A 543 16.12 22.27 9.90
N GLU A 544 15.67 21.78 11.05
CA GLU A 544 16.06 22.27 12.38
C GLU A 544 17.42 21.70 12.84
N LEU A 545 17.93 20.65 12.19
CA LEU A 545 19.17 20.00 12.58
C LEU A 545 20.37 20.94 12.55
N LYS A 546 20.39 21.92 11.62
CA LYS A 546 21.51 22.87 11.51
C LYS A 546 21.71 23.67 12.80
N GLU A 547 20.63 23.95 13.52
CA GLU A 547 20.66 24.72 14.76
C GLU A 547 20.83 23.81 15.99
N ARG A 548 20.19 22.64 15.98
CA ARG A 548 20.10 21.77 17.16
C ARG A 548 21.16 20.67 17.23
N LEU A 549 21.57 20.13 16.07
CA LEU A 549 22.56 19.05 15.92
C LEU A 549 23.44 19.31 14.67
N PRO A 550 24.26 20.37 14.64
CA PRO A 550 25.00 20.80 13.45
C PRO A 550 25.93 19.71 12.88
N GLU A 551 26.47 18.83 13.73
CA GLU A 551 27.29 17.69 13.32
C GLU A 551 26.52 16.63 12.52
N VAL A 552 25.23 16.44 12.82
CA VAL A 552 24.32 15.57 12.07
C VAL A 552 23.89 16.25 10.78
N ALA A 553 23.53 17.54 10.86
CA ALA A 553 23.14 18.33 9.70
C ALA A 553 24.22 18.36 8.60
N ALA A 554 25.49 18.43 9.01
CA ALA A 554 26.64 18.43 8.09
C ALA A 554 26.81 17.11 7.31
N LYS A 555 26.10 16.05 7.70
CA LYS A 555 26.15 14.73 7.06
C LYS A 555 24.92 14.42 6.20
N LEU A 556 23.91 15.29 6.20
CA LEU A 556 22.77 15.16 5.31
C LEU A 556 23.21 15.24 3.84
N GLY A 557 22.49 14.53 2.98
CA GLY A 557 22.64 14.59 1.55
C GLY A 557 22.02 15.86 0.93
N PRO A 558 22.04 15.98 -0.41
CA PRO A 558 21.38 17.08 -1.09
C PRO A 558 19.90 17.18 -0.72
N ASN A 559 19.38 18.41 -0.63
CA ASN A 559 17.98 18.69 -0.29
C ASN A 559 17.56 18.10 1.07
N LEU A 560 18.47 18.07 2.05
CA LEU A 560 18.25 17.52 3.40
C LEU A 560 17.94 16.01 3.43
N MET A 561 18.36 15.27 2.40
CA MET A 561 18.17 13.81 2.37
C MET A 561 18.85 13.14 3.57
N TRP A 562 18.14 12.27 4.29
CA TRP A 562 18.72 11.45 5.34
C TRP A 562 19.71 10.45 4.76
N THR A 563 20.85 10.27 5.43
CA THR A 563 21.96 9.41 4.99
C THR A 563 22.44 8.53 6.13
N ASN A 564 23.18 7.48 5.79
CA ASN A 564 23.83 6.63 6.78
C ASN A 564 24.84 7.41 7.63
N GLU A 565 25.55 8.38 7.04
CA GLU A 565 26.50 9.23 7.74
C GLU A 565 25.81 10.15 8.75
N ALA A 566 24.62 10.66 8.42
CA ALA A 566 23.81 11.44 9.37
C ALA A 566 23.31 10.57 10.53
N GLU A 567 22.88 9.35 10.24
CA GLU A 567 22.48 8.39 11.27
C GLU A 567 23.64 7.97 12.18
N GLU A 568 24.81 7.70 11.61
CA GLU A 568 26.03 7.41 12.38
C GLU A 568 26.36 8.58 13.32
N ALA A 569 26.36 9.81 12.80
CA ALA A 569 26.63 11.00 13.61
C ALA A 569 25.59 11.20 14.73
N LEU A 570 24.31 10.90 14.46
CA LEU A 570 23.23 10.98 15.44
C LEU A 570 23.44 9.97 16.58
N ILE A 571 23.73 8.72 16.25
CA ILE A 571 23.99 7.66 17.22
C ILE A 571 25.26 7.98 18.03
N GLU A 572 26.33 8.42 17.38
CA GLU A 572 27.57 8.80 18.05
C GLU A 572 27.34 9.93 19.08
N LYS A 573 26.46 10.88 18.75
CA LYS A 573 26.14 12.00 19.63
C LYS A 573 25.29 11.58 20.83
N LEU A 574 24.21 10.83 20.58
CA LEU A 574 23.12 10.67 21.56
C LEU A 574 23.10 9.30 22.23
N TRP A 575 23.56 8.24 21.57
CA TRP A 575 23.53 6.92 22.18
C TRP A 575 24.51 6.88 23.36
N GLN A 576 24.01 6.37 24.47
CA GLN A 576 24.81 6.11 25.67
C GLN A 576 24.96 4.60 25.80
N LYS A 577 26.21 4.15 25.92
CA LYS A 577 26.51 2.76 26.19
C LYS A 577 25.90 2.40 27.54
N PRO A 578 25.04 1.38 27.63
CA PRO A 578 24.51 0.94 28.92
C PRO A 578 25.65 0.48 29.83
N GLU A 579 25.53 0.80 31.13
CA GLU A 579 26.47 0.41 32.19
C GLU A 579 26.01 -0.83 32.97
#